data_AF-X0BQH7-F1
#
_entry.id   AF-X0BQH7-F1
#
_cell.length_a   1.000
_cell.length_b   1.000
_cell.length_c   1.000
_cell.angle_alpha   90.00
_cell.angle_beta   90.00
_cell.angle_gamma   90.00
#
_symmetry.space_group_name_H-M   'P 1'
#
loop_
_entity.id
_entity.type
_entity.pdbx_description
1 polymer ?
#
loop_
_entity_poly.entity_id
_entity_poly.type
_entity_poly.pdbx_seq_one_letter_code
_entity_poly.pdbx_strand_id
1 'polypeptide(L)'
;MNMTSTPLATPKRQRNNAASDNVAQRVLRGIEEKSREIKFQSSNVKRLVNKLENRARCALQDPRIDHDDLQDSWDALLLLIESKTTAASKDKAHKTQVWKLQRRLKEQRTHNKKVRFSMHIGDWVHDIHNRVKAGEPSIKAKHCAEIQKQLKENGMSGTEAQDAADKYLSFTVAESHQVSQTFALIQPELAAVKIWHSEGETAEPPATPYLDRVARLCARVGLDRKLYIELLSICDGRDKTAHHPPPHFEKHLDQNKMVKWSEVYDACNKRKRNYRKLMRKGKITQDQYALFRKAIDAWYKVYTYLKKRAKQNLPAPTIPDSPYQEGKWDDIL
;
A
#
# COMPACT_ATOMS: atom_id res chain seq x y z
N MET A 1 -111.27 -8.51 8.22
CA MET A 1 -110.83 -7.31 7.48
C MET A 1 -109.32 -7.23 7.55
N ASN A 2 -108.67 -7.41 6.39
CA ASN A 2 -107.23 -7.26 6.22
C ASN A 2 -106.85 -5.77 6.28
N MET A 3 -105.78 -5.44 7.01
CA MET A 3 -104.91 -4.33 6.64
C MET A 3 -103.48 -4.70 7.08
N THR A 4 -102.70 -5.00 6.05
CA THR A 4 -101.30 -5.37 6.01
C THR A 4 -100.38 -4.23 6.45
N SER A 5 -99.34 -4.61 7.21
CA SER A 5 -98.17 -3.83 7.60
C SER A 5 -97.23 -3.57 6.41
N THR A 6 -96.81 -2.32 6.22
CA THR A 6 -95.74 -1.95 5.28
C THR A 6 -94.51 -1.46 6.07
N PRO A 7 -93.34 -2.11 5.96
CA PRO A 7 -92.10 -1.54 6.51
C PRO A 7 -91.53 -0.47 5.57
N LEU A 8 -90.95 0.59 6.16
CA LEU A 8 -90.23 1.63 5.44
C LEU A 8 -89.07 1.03 4.62
N ALA A 9 -89.01 1.37 3.34
CA ALA A 9 -87.93 1.03 2.45
C ALA A 9 -86.63 1.79 2.82
N THR A 10 -85.55 1.04 3.02
CA THR A 10 -84.18 1.55 3.13
C THR A 10 -83.77 2.24 1.82
N PRO A 11 -82.97 3.32 1.84
CA PRO A 11 -82.58 4.01 0.61
C PRO A 11 -81.73 3.09 -0.27
N LYS A 12 -82.16 2.87 -1.51
CA LYS A 12 -81.33 2.25 -2.56
C LYS A 12 -80.04 3.05 -2.69
N ARG A 13 -78.92 2.44 -2.33
CA ARG A 13 -77.56 2.93 -2.60
C ARG A 13 -77.45 3.15 -4.12
N GLN A 14 -77.43 4.41 -4.55
CA GLN A 14 -77.13 4.77 -5.93
C GLN A 14 -75.73 4.23 -6.28
N ARG A 15 -75.66 3.31 -7.25
CA ARG A 15 -74.42 2.96 -7.92
C ARG A 15 -74.01 4.18 -8.75
N ASN A 16 -73.04 4.92 -8.24
CA ASN A 16 -72.36 5.94 -9.02
C ASN A 16 -71.58 5.23 -10.14
N ASN A 17 -72.11 5.28 -11.36
CA ASN A 17 -71.38 5.00 -12.58
C ASN A 17 -70.45 6.20 -12.89
N ALA A 18 -69.47 6.44 -12.03
CA ALA A 18 -68.22 7.03 -12.49
C ALA A 18 -67.37 5.86 -13.02
N ALA A 19 -66.65 6.04 -14.12
CA ALA A 19 -65.77 5.02 -14.72
C ALA A 19 -64.93 4.32 -13.64
N SER A 20 -65.42 3.18 -13.14
CA SER A 20 -64.74 2.39 -12.13
C SER A 20 -63.65 1.67 -12.87
N ASP A 21 -62.40 2.10 -12.68
CA ASP A 21 -61.22 1.31 -13.00
C ASP A 21 -61.49 -0.13 -12.54
N ASN A 22 -61.66 -1.05 -13.49
CA ASN A 22 -61.91 -2.45 -13.17
C ASN A 22 -60.65 -2.99 -12.49
N VAL A 23 -60.74 -3.40 -11.23
CA VAL A 23 -59.62 -3.91 -10.41
C VAL A 23 -58.88 -5.01 -11.18
N ALA A 24 -59.59 -5.89 -11.88
CA ALA A 24 -58.98 -6.93 -12.69
C ALA A 24 -58.17 -6.39 -13.88
N GLN A 25 -58.63 -5.33 -14.56
CA GLN A 25 -57.85 -4.67 -15.61
C GLN A 25 -56.60 -3.99 -15.04
N ARG A 26 -56.69 -3.38 -13.85
CA ARG A 26 -55.56 -2.76 -13.17
C ARG A 26 -54.51 -3.80 -12.77
N VAL A 27 -54.92 -4.94 -12.24
CA VAL A 27 -54.00 -6.05 -11.88
C VAL A 27 -53.32 -6.62 -13.12
N LEU A 28 -54.05 -6.86 -14.21
CA LEU A 28 -53.46 -7.35 -15.47
C LEU A 28 -52.44 -6.36 -16.05
N ARG A 29 -52.80 -5.07 -16.10
CA ARG A 29 -51.88 -4.00 -16.51
C ARG A 29 -50.66 -3.92 -15.61
N GLY A 30 -50.84 -4.03 -14.29
CA GLY A 30 -49.74 -4.03 -13.32
C GLY A 30 -48.79 -5.23 -13.49
N ILE A 31 -49.31 -6.42 -13.79
CA ILE A 31 -48.50 -7.60 -14.11
C ILE A 31 -47.67 -7.36 -15.37
N GLU A 32 -48.26 -6.76 -16.41
CA GLU A 32 -47.56 -6.41 -17.65
C GLU A 32 -46.46 -5.37 -17.41
N GLU A 33 -46.78 -4.29 -16.69
CA GLU A 33 -45.83 -3.24 -16.29
C GLU A 33 -44.64 -3.82 -15.49
N LYS A 34 -44.91 -4.79 -14.61
CA LYS A 34 -43.90 -5.47 -13.79
C LYS A 34 -43.28 -6.71 -14.43
N SER A 35 -43.60 -7.02 -15.69
CA SER A 35 -43.14 -8.23 -16.40
C SER A 35 -41.63 -8.41 -16.38
N ARG A 36 -40.87 -7.32 -16.53
CA ARG A 36 -39.40 -7.33 -16.46
C ARG A 36 -38.89 -7.75 -15.08
N GLU A 37 -39.47 -7.22 -14.00
CA GLU A 37 -39.10 -7.56 -12.63
C GLU A 37 -39.47 -9.02 -12.32
N ILE A 38 -40.67 -9.45 -12.74
CA ILE A 38 -41.19 -10.81 -12.58
C ILE A 38 -40.31 -11.85 -13.30
N LYS A 39 -39.77 -11.51 -14.47
CA LYS A 39 -38.88 -12.39 -15.25
C LYS A 39 -37.67 -12.88 -14.45
N PHE A 40 -37.12 -12.03 -13.58
CA PHE A 40 -35.95 -12.35 -12.76
C PHE A 40 -36.29 -12.99 -11.40
N GLN A 41 -37.58 -13.21 -11.10
CA GLN A 41 -38.00 -13.85 -9.86
C GLN A 41 -37.91 -15.38 -9.90
N SER A 42 -37.90 -15.98 -8.70
CA SER A 42 -37.98 -17.43 -8.50
C SER A 42 -39.24 -18.05 -9.11
N SER A 43 -39.19 -19.34 -9.46
CA SER A 43 -40.32 -20.11 -10.01
C SER A 43 -41.60 -20.00 -9.16
N ASN A 44 -41.47 -19.95 -7.82
CA ASN A 44 -42.62 -19.81 -6.91
C ASN A 44 -43.36 -18.47 -7.09
N VAL A 45 -42.63 -17.37 -7.27
CA VAL A 45 -43.24 -16.04 -7.49
C VAL A 45 -43.89 -15.98 -8.87
N LYS A 46 -43.24 -16.53 -9.90
CA LYS A 46 -43.82 -16.67 -11.25
C LYS A 46 -45.12 -17.48 -11.22
N ARG A 47 -45.17 -18.55 -10.43
CA ARG A 47 -46.40 -19.33 -10.23
C ARG A 47 -47.52 -18.53 -9.56
N LEU A 48 -47.19 -17.68 -8.59
CA LEU A 48 -48.17 -16.78 -7.95
C LEU A 48 -48.70 -15.73 -8.93
N VAL A 49 -47.82 -15.13 -9.74
CA VAL A 49 -48.20 -14.21 -10.83
C VAL A 49 -49.17 -14.90 -11.78
N ASN A 50 -48.84 -16.09 -12.30
CA ASN A 50 -49.70 -16.79 -13.25
C ASN A 50 -51.08 -17.13 -12.65
N LYS A 51 -51.12 -17.52 -11.36
CA LYS A 51 -52.39 -17.76 -10.66
C LYS A 51 -53.23 -16.48 -10.55
N LEU A 52 -52.59 -15.37 -10.18
CA LEU A 52 -53.25 -14.08 -10.05
C LEU A 52 -53.73 -13.54 -11.40
N GLU A 53 -52.93 -13.69 -12.45
CA GLU A 53 -53.26 -13.33 -13.83
C GLU A 53 -54.50 -14.09 -14.33
N ASN A 54 -54.54 -15.42 -14.11
CA ASN A 54 -55.69 -16.25 -14.47
C ASN A 54 -56.95 -15.82 -13.70
N ARG A 55 -56.82 -15.58 -12.39
CA ARG A 55 -57.94 -15.09 -11.56
C ARG A 55 -58.46 -13.73 -12.04
N ALA A 56 -57.57 -12.80 -12.39
CA ALA A 56 -57.94 -11.50 -12.91
C ALA A 56 -58.65 -11.62 -14.27
N ARG A 57 -58.18 -12.48 -15.18
CA ARG A 57 -58.88 -12.76 -16.45
C ARG A 57 -60.29 -13.32 -16.23
N CYS A 58 -60.47 -14.22 -15.27
CA CYS A 58 -61.78 -14.74 -14.90
C CYS A 58 -62.71 -13.65 -14.31
N ALA A 59 -62.17 -12.76 -13.47
CA ALA A 59 -62.94 -11.66 -12.87
C ALA A 59 -63.46 -10.63 -13.90
N LEU A 60 -62.82 -10.52 -15.07
CA LEU A 60 -63.36 -9.74 -16.20
C LEU A 60 -64.62 -10.36 -16.81
N GLN A 61 -64.80 -11.68 -16.66
CA GLN A 61 -65.88 -12.45 -17.28
C GLN A 61 -67.00 -12.79 -16.28
N ASP A 62 -66.70 -12.89 -14.98
CA ASP A 62 -67.69 -13.14 -13.92
C ASP A 62 -67.66 -12.05 -12.84
N PRO A 63 -68.68 -11.16 -12.80
CA PRO A 63 -68.79 -10.09 -11.80
C PRO A 63 -68.98 -10.55 -10.35
N ARG A 64 -69.18 -11.85 -10.10
CA ARG A 64 -69.36 -12.42 -8.75
C ARG A 64 -68.03 -12.74 -8.05
N ILE A 65 -66.91 -12.68 -8.78
CA ILE A 65 -65.59 -12.92 -8.20
C ILE A 65 -65.23 -11.75 -7.28
N ASP A 66 -64.68 -12.05 -6.10
CA ASP A 66 -64.27 -11.04 -5.12
C ASP A 66 -63.13 -10.17 -5.66
N HIS A 67 -63.40 -8.87 -5.80
CA HIS A 67 -62.44 -7.89 -6.31
C HIS A 67 -61.48 -7.41 -5.21
N ASP A 68 -61.88 -7.49 -3.94
CA ASP A 68 -61.04 -7.06 -2.81
C ASP A 68 -59.91 -8.08 -2.59
N ASP A 69 -60.22 -9.40 -2.60
CA ASP A 69 -59.20 -10.46 -2.52
C ASP A 69 -58.22 -10.43 -3.71
N LEU A 70 -58.66 -9.95 -4.88
CA LEU A 70 -57.80 -9.79 -6.06
C LEU A 70 -56.80 -8.65 -5.88
N GLN A 71 -57.25 -7.51 -5.34
CA GLN A 71 -56.39 -6.37 -5.05
C GLN A 71 -55.40 -6.69 -3.92
N ASP A 72 -55.86 -7.31 -2.82
CA ASP A 72 -54.99 -7.71 -1.71
C ASP A 72 -53.92 -8.72 -2.16
N SER A 73 -54.30 -9.69 -3.00
CA SER A 73 -53.35 -10.65 -3.59
C SER A 73 -52.30 -9.97 -4.47
N TRP A 74 -52.68 -8.91 -5.18
CA TRP A 74 -51.76 -8.11 -6.00
C TRP A 74 -50.80 -7.29 -5.14
N ASP A 75 -51.30 -6.60 -4.12
CA ASP A 75 -50.49 -5.78 -3.22
C ASP A 75 -49.49 -6.64 -2.41
N ALA A 76 -49.93 -7.81 -1.93
CA ALA A 76 -49.06 -8.77 -1.28
C ALA A 76 -47.95 -9.30 -2.22
N LEU A 77 -48.27 -9.53 -3.49
CA LEU A 77 -47.30 -9.96 -4.49
C LEU A 77 -46.28 -8.86 -4.81
N LEU A 78 -46.71 -7.61 -4.90
CA LEU A 78 -45.82 -6.46 -5.06
C LEU A 78 -44.82 -6.34 -3.89
N LEU A 79 -45.31 -6.42 -2.65
CA LEU A 79 -44.45 -6.40 -1.46
C LEU A 79 -43.45 -7.55 -1.44
N LEU A 80 -43.87 -8.74 -1.87
CA LEU A 80 -42.98 -9.90 -1.96
C LEU A 80 -41.89 -9.70 -3.02
N ILE A 81 -42.25 -9.19 -4.20
CA ILE A 81 -41.31 -8.90 -5.29
C ILE A 81 -40.30 -7.83 -4.84
N GLU A 82 -40.78 -6.76 -4.21
CA GLU A 82 -39.93 -5.69 -3.68
C GLU A 82 -38.95 -6.23 -2.63
N SER A 83 -39.47 -6.90 -1.60
CA SER A 83 -38.66 -7.48 -0.53
C SER A 83 -37.55 -8.40 -1.05
N LYS A 84 -37.88 -9.31 -1.99
CA LYS A 84 -36.89 -10.20 -2.60
C LYS A 84 -35.86 -9.45 -3.45
N THR A 85 -36.28 -8.43 -4.19
CA THR A 85 -35.38 -7.64 -5.04
C THR A 85 -34.41 -6.81 -4.20
N THR A 86 -34.89 -6.22 -3.11
CA THR A 86 -34.06 -5.51 -2.12
C THR A 86 -33.09 -6.46 -1.43
N ALA A 87 -33.54 -7.64 -1.01
CA ALA A 87 -32.68 -8.65 -0.40
C ALA A 87 -31.58 -9.13 -1.36
N ALA A 88 -31.92 -9.43 -2.62
CA ALA A 88 -30.95 -9.82 -3.63
C ALA A 88 -29.92 -8.73 -3.92
N SER A 89 -30.35 -7.46 -3.95
CA SER A 89 -29.45 -6.31 -4.13
C SER A 89 -28.49 -6.15 -2.95
N LYS A 90 -28.99 -6.30 -1.70
CA LYS A 90 -28.16 -6.28 -0.49
C LYS A 90 -27.18 -7.45 -0.45
N ASP A 91 -27.62 -8.66 -0.81
CA ASP A 91 -26.75 -9.85 -0.89
C ASP A 91 -25.63 -9.66 -1.93
N LYS A 92 -25.95 -9.13 -3.12
CA LYS A 92 -24.96 -8.82 -4.15
C LYS A 92 -23.94 -7.79 -3.68
N ALA A 93 -24.40 -6.73 -2.98
CA ALA A 93 -23.52 -5.72 -2.41
C ALA A 93 -22.61 -6.32 -1.32
N HIS A 94 -23.18 -7.16 -0.44
CA HIS A 94 -22.45 -7.86 0.61
C HIS A 94 -21.38 -8.79 0.05
N LYS A 95 -21.73 -9.66 -0.91
CA LYS A 95 -20.79 -10.55 -1.60
C LYS A 95 -19.65 -9.78 -2.27
N THR A 96 -19.96 -8.65 -2.90
CA THR A 96 -18.95 -7.76 -3.50
C THR A 96 -18.00 -7.19 -2.43
N GLN A 97 -18.53 -6.78 -1.29
CA GLN A 97 -17.72 -6.27 -0.17
C GLN A 97 -16.84 -7.36 0.44
N VAL A 98 -17.39 -8.55 0.69
CA VAL A 98 -16.65 -9.72 1.19
C VAL A 98 -15.51 -10.08 0.25
N TRP A 99 -15.76 -10.17 -1.06
CA TRP A 99 -14.73 -10.44 -2.05
C TRP A 99 -13.61 -9.39 -2.03
N LYS A 100 -13.95 -8.10 -1.97
CA LYS A 100 -12.95 -7.01 -1.87
C LYS A 100 -12.11 -7.12 -0.59
N LEU A 101 -12.73 -7.47 0.54
CA LEU A 101 -12.02 -7.66 1.81
C LEU A 101 -11.10 -8.89 1.78
N GLN A 102 -11.56 -10.01 1.24
CA GLN A 102 -10.75 -11.22 1.07
C GLN A 102 -9.54 -10.97 0.17
N ARG A 103 -9.72 -10.25 -0.94
CA ARG A 103 -8.63 -9.83 -1.83
C ARG A 103 -7.59 -8.99 -1.08
N ARG A 104 -8.04 -7.95 -0.35
CA ARG A 104 -7.15 -7.10 0.46
C ARG A 104 -6.41 -7.90 1.53
N LEU A 105 -7.08 -8.85 2.19
CA LEU A 105 -6.46 -9.73 3.18
C LEU A 105 -5.35 -10.58 2.56
N LYS A 106 -5.58 -11.15 1.37
CA LYS A 106 -4.56 -11.92 0.64
C LYS A 106 -3.37 -11.03 0.27
N GLU A 107 -3.61 -9.84 -0.26
CA GLU A 107 -2.56 -8.86 -0.60
C GLU A 107 -1.73 -8.47 0.63
N GLN A 108 -2.38 -8.18 1.77
CA GLN A 108 -1.68 -7.86 3.02
C GLN A 108 -0.89 -9.05 3.58
N ARG A 109 -1.41 -10.27 3.50
CA ARG A 109 -0.68 -11.49 3.91
C ARG A 109 0.58 -11.68 3.07
N THR A 110 0.49 -11.51 1.75
CA THR A 110 1.65 -11.58 0.85
C THR A 110 2.66 -10.48 1.17
N HIS A 111 2.20 -9.25 1.41
CA HIS A 111 3.07 -8.14 1.79
C HIS A 111 3.80 -8.42 3.11
N ASN A 112 3.10 -8.88 4.16
CA ASN A 112 3.71 -9.23 5.44
C ASN A 112 4.74 -10.36 5.33
N LYS A 113 4.46 -11.39 4.52
CA LYS A 113 5.44 -12.45 4.25
C LYS A 113 6.70 -11.89 3.59
N LYS A 114 6.55 -11.01 2.60
CA LYS A 114 7.69 -10.35 1.94
C LYS A 114 8.49 -9.49 2.91
N VAL A 115 7.83 -8.66 3.72
CA VAL A 115 8.50 -7.81 4.72
C VAL A 115 9.25 -8.67 5.73
N ARG A 116 8.63 -9.73 6.26
CA ARG A 116 9.27 -10.64 7.21
C ARG A 116 10.51 -11.31 6.61
N PHE A 117 10.40 -11.83 5.38
CA PHE A 117 11.54 -12.38 4.65
C PHE A 117 12.67 -11.36 4.49
N SER A 118 12.35 -10.15 4.01
CA SER A 118 13.32 -9.07 3.83
C SER A 118 14.01 -8.66 5.14
N MET A 119 13.27 -8.59 6.25
CA MET A 119 13.86 -8.29 7.56
C MET A 119 14.79 -9.40 8.03
N HIS A 120 14.42 -10.67 7.85
CA HIS A 120 15.24 -11.80 8.27
C HIS A 120 16.51 -11.93 7.44
N ILE A 121 16.44 -11.82 6.11
CA ILE A 121 17.61 -11.98 5.25
C ILE A 121 18.54 -10.76 5.30
N GLY A 122 17.99 -9.56 5.57
CA GLY A 122 18.74 -8.30 5.54
C GLY A 122 19.98 -8.29 6.43
N ASP A 123 19.88 -8.82 7.66
CA ASP A 123 21.01 -8.84 8.59
C ASP A 123 22.15 -9.75 8.09
N TRP A 124 21.82 -10.88 7.46
CA TRP A 124 22.80 -11.75 6.80
C TRP A 124 23.48 -11.04 5.63
N VAL A 125 22.71 -10.30 4.82
CA VAL A 125 23.29 -9.53 3.70
C VAL A 125 24.23 -8.45 4.20
N HIS A 126 23.88 -7.74 5.27
CA HIS A 126 24.77 -6.74 5.86
C HIS A 126 26.08 -7.36 6.34
N ASP A 127 26.06 -8.52 7.00
CA ASP A 127 27.29 -9.18 7.44
C ASP A 127 28.15 -9.62 6.24
N ILE A 128 27.54 -10.26 5.23
CA ILE A 128 28.24 -10.63 3.98
C ILE A 128 28.87 -9.40 3.33
N HIS A 129 28.12 -8.31 3.22
CA HIS A 129 28.61 -7.06 2.65
C HIS A 129 29.78 -6.48 3.47
N ASN A 130 29.73 -6.55 4.80
CA ASN A 130 30.83 -6.13 5.67
C ASN A 130 32.08 -7.01 5.47
N ARG A 131 31.93 -8.31 5.19
CA ARG A 131 33.07 -9.18 4.83
C ARG A 131 33.67 -8.83 3.47
N VAL A 132 32.82 -8.53 2.48
CA VAL A 132 33.26 -8.05 1.16
C VAL A 132 34.03 -6.72 1.30
N LYS A 133 33.50 -5.78 2.09
CA LYS A 133 34.16 -4.51 2.43
C LYS A 133 35.53 -4.70 3.05
N ALA A 134 35.63 -5.57 4.06
CA ALA A 134 36.88 -5.83 4.77
C ALA A 134 37.96 -6.42 3.84
N GLY A 135 37.57 -7.11 2.76
CA GLY A 135 38.50 -7.64 1.77
C GLY A 135 39.05 -6.61 0.78
N GLU A 136 38.38 -5.45 0.65
CA GLU A 136 38.68 -4.46 -0.38
C GLU A 136 40.07 -3.81 -0.26
N PRO A 137 40.55 -3.40 0.93
CA PRO A 137 41.91 -2.86 1.08
C PRO A 137 42.99 -3.81 0.55
N SER A 138 42.83 -5.12 0.78
CA SER A 138 43.78 -6.13 0.28
C SER A 138 43.74 -6.25 -1.25
N ILE A 139 42.58 -6.13 -1.87
CA ILE A 139 42.44 -6.18 -3.33
C ILE A 139 43.01 -4.92 -3.98
N LYS A 140 42.78 -3.74 -3.39
CA LYS A 140 43.41 -2.49 -3.81
C LYS A 140 44.94 -2.61 -3.80
N ALA A 141 45.52 -3.05 -2.69
CA ALA A 141 46.97 -3.20 -2.56
C ALA A 141 47.54 -4.18 -3.62
N LYS A 142 46.87 -5.32 -3.86
CA LYS A 142 47.29 -6.28 -4.90
C LYS A 142 47.19 -5.68 -6.30
N HIS A 143 46.13 -4.96 -6.60
CA HIS A 143 45.94 -4.33 -7.90
C HIS A 143 47.01 -3.26 -8.17
N CYS A 144 47.31 -2.41 -7.19
CA CYS A 144 48.40 -1.44 -7.30
C CYS A 144 49.76 -2.14 -7.50
N ALA A 145 50.03 -3.23 -6.77
CA ALA A 145 51.26 -4.00 -6.97
C ALA A 145 51.37 -4.64 -8.37
N GLU A 146 50.26 -5.16 -8.91
CA GLU A 146 50.20 -5.68 -10.29
C GLU A 146 50.48 -4.59 -11.33
N ILE A 147 49.84 -3.43 -11.20
CA ILE A 147 50.06 -2.29 -12.11
C ILE A 147 51.51 -1.81 -12.02
N GLN A 148 52.02 -1.62 -10.80
CA GLN A 148 53.40 -1.19 -10.60
C GLN A 148 54.39 -2.16 -11.25
N LYS A 149 54.15 -3.48 -11.11
CA LYS A 149 54.97 -4.51 -11.76
C LYS A 149 54.95 -4.37 -13.29
N GLN A 150 53.76 -4.24 -13.89
CA GLN A 150 53.61 -4.08 -15.34
C GLN A 150 54.29 -2.81 -15.86
N LEU A 151 54.18 -1.70 -15.13
CA LEU A 151 54.83 -0.44 -15.51
C LEU A 151 56.36 -0.55 -15.46
N LYS A 152 56.91 -1.21 -14.44
CA LYS A 152 58.34 -1.51 -14.34
C LYS A 152 58.83 -2.40 -15.48
N GLU A 153 58.06 -3.44 -15.82
CA GLU A 153 58.37 -4.34 -16.96
C GLU A 153 58.36 -3.59 -18.30
N ASN A 154 57.57 -2.52 -18.42
CA ASN A 154 57.54 -1.62 -19.58
C ASN A 154 58.60 -0.50 -19.55
N GLY A 155 59.59 -0.58 -18.65
CA GLY A 155 60.73 0.34 -18.61
C GLY A 155 60.54 1.62 -17.79
N MET A 156 59.43 1.75 -17.06
CA MET A 156 59.20 2.88 -16.14
C MET A 156 60.07 2.74 -14.89
N SER A 157 60.60 3.86 -14.37
CA SER A 157 61.38 3.83 -13.13
C SER A 157 60.52 3.42 -11.94
N GLY A 158 61.16 2.87 -10.89
CA GLY A 158 60.44 2.28 -9.76
C GLY A 158 59.53 3.27 -9.01
N THR A 159 59.96 4.53 -8.88
CA THR A 159 59.22 5.61 -8.22
C THR A 159 58.06 6.09 -9.08
N GLU A 160 58.30 6.34 -10.38
CA GLU A 160 57.24 6.76 -11.31
C GLU A 160 56.16 5.68 -11.47
N ALA A 161 56.55 4.40 -11.48
CA ALA A 161 55.63 3.28 -11.52
C ALA A 161 54.77 3.17 -10.25
N GLN A 162 55.35 3.51 -9.08
CA GLN A 162 54.60 3.56 -7.81
C GLN A 162 53.56 4.68 -7.85
N ASP A 163 53.99 5.91 -8.19
CA ASP A 163 53.11 7.08 -8.26
C ASP A 163 51.97 6.88 -9.28
N ALA A 164 52.26 6.21 -10.39
CA ALA A 164 51.25 5.84 -11.39
C ALA A 164 50.27 4.77 -10.87
N ALA A 165 50.76 3.75 -10.15
CA ALA A 165 49.92 2.71 -9.56
C ALA A 165 49.05 3.22 -8.41
N ASP A 166 49.54 4.16 -7.60
CA ASP A 166 48.81 4.71 -6.45
C ASP A 166 47.57 5.53 -6.85
N LYS A 167 47.52 6.02 -8.11
CA LYS A 167 46.29 6.62 -8.68
C LYS A 167 45.10 5.66 -8.64
N TYR A 168 45.37 4.35 -8.65
CA TYR A 168 44.35 3.30 -8.58
C TYR A 168 43.93 2.94 -7.15
N LEU A 169 44.50 3.54 -6.10
CA LEU A 169 44.00 3.39 -4.72
C LEU A 169 42.57 3.95 -4.55
N SER A 170 42.16 4.84 -5.45
CA SER A 170 40.79 5.37 -5.55
C SER A 170 39.74 4.31 -5.96
N PHE A 171 40.17 3.12 -6.37
CA PHE A 171 39.35 1.97 -6.77
C PHE A 171 38.49 1.44 -5.62
N THR A 172 37.39 2.13 -5.29
CA THR A 172 36.51 1.79 -4.17
C THR A 172 35.12 1.41 -4.64
N VAL A 173 34.56 0.35 -4.09
CA VAL A 173 33.29 -0.29 -4.45
C VAL A 173 32.40 -0.38 -3.23
N ALA A 174 32.92 -0.92 -2.13
CA ALA A 174 32.15 -1.26 -0.95
C ALA A 174 32.65 -0.56 0.32
N GLU A 175 33.95 -0.37 0.51
CA GLU A 175 34.61 0.08 1.75
C GLU A 175 33.95 1.31 2.39
N SER A 176 33.50 2.27 1.58
CA SER A 176 32.87 3.52 2.03
C SER A 176 31.35 3.58 1.83
N HIS A 177 30.72 2.48 1.38
CA HIS A 177 29.35 2.50 0.90
C HIS A 177 28.47 1.55 1.69
N GLN A 178 27.28 1.98 2.10
CA GLN A 178 26.24 1.07 2.57
C GLN A 178 25.75 0.16 1.43
N VAL A 179 25.03 -0.92 1.76
CA VAL A 179 24.48 -1.87 0.78
C VAL A 179 23.72 -1.17 -0.35
N SER A 180 22.76 -0.29 0.00
CA SER A 180 22.02 0.51 -0.99
C SER A 180 22.91 1.41 -1.85
N GLN A 181 23.99 1.97 -1.29
CA GLN A 181 24.90 2.83 -2.04
C GLN A 181 25.74 2.01 -3.04
N THR A 182 26.31 0.89 -2.60
CA THR A 182 27.03 -0.04 -3.49
C THR A 182 26.10 -0.54 -4.59
N PHE A 183 24.87 -0.91 -4.26
CA PHE A 183 23.89 -1.35 -5.26
C PHE A 183 23.58 -0.25 -6.27
N ALA A 184 23.39 0.99 -5.82
CA ALA A 184 23.12 2.13 -6.69
C ALA A 184 24.27 2.40 -7.68
N LEU A 185 25.53 2.19 -7.29
CA LEU A 185 26.69 2.34 -8.16
C LEU A 185 26.77 1.24 -9.23
N ILE A 186 26.26 0.04 -8.93
CA ILE A 186 26.26 -1.11 -9.84
C ILE A 186 25.10 -1.03 -10.86
N GLN A 187 23.99 -0.36 -10.50
CA GLN A 187 22.78 -0.31 -11.33
C GLN A 187 22.99 0.18 -12.78
N PRO A 188 23.76 1.26 -13.04
CA PRO A 188 23.96 1.74 -14.41
C PRO A 188 24.62 0.69 -15.31
N GLU A 189 25.63 -0.01 -14.82
CA GLU A 189 26.33 -1.05 -15.58
C GLU A 189 25.45 -2.29 -15.80
N LEU A 190 24.66 -2.69 -14.79
CA LEU A 190 23.67 -3.75 -14.97
C LEU A 190 22.61 -3.39 -16.01
N ALA A 191 22.19 -2.13 -16.07
CA ALA A 191 21.24 -1.66 -17.07
C ALA A 191 21.86 -1.68 -18.47
N ALA A 192 23.10 -1.21 -18.63
CA ALA A 192 23.83 -1.25 -19.89
C ALA A 192 23.98 -2.68 -20.42
N VAL A 193 24.38 -3.63 -19.56
CA VAL A 193 24.50 -5.05 -19.93
C VAL A 193 23.15 -5.65 -20.34
N LYS A 194 22.06 -5.32 -19.64
CA LYS A 194 20.72 -5.79 -20.01
C LYS A 194 20.25 -5.27 -21.36
N ILE A 195 20.50 -3.99 -21.65
CA ILE A 195 20.18 -3.38 -22.95
C ILE A 195 20.96 -4.10 -24.05
N TRP A 196 22.27 -4.24 -23.88
CA TRP A 196 23.14 -4.93 -24.83
C TRP A 196 22.68 -6.38 -25.12
N HIS A 197 22.33 -7.15 -24.09
CA HIS A 197 21.75 -8.49 -24.27
C HIS A 197 20.41 -8.46 -25.01
N SER A 198 19.53 -7.49 -24.71
CA SER A 198 18.21 -7.40 -25.36
C SER A 198 18.29 -7.00 -26.84
N GLU A 199 19.36 -6.32 -27.23
CA GLU A 199 19.66 -5.93 -28.62
C GLU A 199 20.37 -7.06 -29.40
N GLY A 200 20.54 -8.23 -28.80
CA GLY A 200 21.11 -9.41 -29.45
C GLY A 200 22.63 -9.44 -29.47
N GLU A 201 23.30 -8.67 -28.61
CA GLU A 201 24.77 -8.65 -28.46
C GLU A 201 25.53 -8.29 -29.75
N THR A 202 24.85 -7.68 -30.72
CA THR A 202 25.42 -7.34 -32.02
C THR A 202 26.29 -6.07 -31.99
N ALA A 203 26.17 -5.27 -30.93
CA ALA A 203 26.97 -4.07 -30.69
C ALA A 203 28.18 -4.36 -29.80
N GLU A 204 29.12 -3.40 -29.70
CA GLU A 204 30.26 -3.51 -28.78
C GLU A 204 29.78 -3.68 -27.32
N PRO A 205 30.35 -4.64 -26.55
CA PRO A 205 29.96 -4.84 -25.16
C PRO A 205 30.17 -3.57 -24.33
N PRO A 206 29.25 -3.22 -23.42
CA PRO A 206 29.41 -2.04 -22.57
C PRO A 206 30.60 -2.22 -21.62
N ALA A 207 31.32 -1.13 -21.34
CA ALA A 207 32.33 -1.13 -20.28
C ALA A 207 31.66 -1.34 -18.91
N THR A 208 32.20 -2.28 -18.11
CA THR A 208 31.64 -2.62 -16.80
C THR A 208 32.67 -2.56 -15.66
N PRO A 209 33.43 -1.45 -15.54
CA PRO A 209 34.53 -1.37 -14.60
C PRO A 209 34.10 -1.57 -13.14
N TYR A 210 32.89 -1.14 -12.71
CA TYR A 210 32.40 -1.42 -11.35
C TYR A 210 32.06 -2.90 -11.15
N LEU A 211 31.34 -3.53 -12.07
CA LEU A 211 31.02 -4.96 -11.99
C LEU A 211 32.27 -5.84 -11.99
N ASP A 212 33.33 -5.42 -12.69
CA ASP A 212 34.63 -6.09 -12.67
C ASP A 212 35.30 -6.01 -11.30
N ARG A 213 35.27 -4.84 -10.65
CA ARG A 213 35.78 -4.73 -9.26
C ARG A 213 34.96 -5.58 -8.30
N VAL A 214 33.63 -5.56 -8.43
CA VAL A 214 32.73 -6.40 -7.63
C VAL A 214 33.08 -7.87 -7.83
N ALA A 215 33.34 -8.30 -9.07
CA ALA A 215 33.76 -9.67 -9.36
C ALA A 215 35.04 -10.06 -8.62
N ARG A 216 36.07 -9.20 -8.65
CA ARG A 216 37.34 -9.42 -7.94
C ARG A 216 37.15 -9.50 -6.43
N LEU A 217 36.31 -8.63 -5.86
CA LEU A 217 35.99 -8.64 -4.43
C LEU A 217 35.24 -9.91 -4.04
N CYS A 218 34.24 -10.33 -4.82
CA CYS A 218 33.48 -11.55 -4.57
C CYS A 218 34.39 -12.78 -4.63
N ALA A 219 35.23 -12.89 -5.66
CA ALA A 219 36.20 -13.97 -5.81
C ALA A 219 37.16 -14.06 -4.62
N ARG A 220 37.62 -12.93 -4.07
CA ARG A 220 38.52 -12.88 -2.91
C ARG A 220 37.93 -13.51 -1.65
N VAL A 221 36.62 -13.41 -1.47
CA VAL A 221 35.91 -13.92 -0.29
C VAL A 221 35.15 -15.22 -0.59
N GLY A 222 35.34 -15.81 -1.78
CA GLY A 222 34.68 -17.06 -2.19
C GLY A 222 33.18 -16.92 -2.42
N LEU A 223 32.70 -15.73 -2.78
CA LEU A 223 31.29 -15.44 -3.02
C LEU A 223 31.00 -15.40 -4.53
N ASP A 224 29.86 -15.96 -4.95
CA ASP A 224 29.39 -15.79 -6.31
C ASP A 224 28.90 -14.35 -6.55
N ARG A 225 29.38 -13.73 -7.64
CA ARG A 225 29.05 -12.33 -7.98
C ARG A 225 27.54 -12.15 -8.20
N LYS A 226 26.88 -13.09 -8.89
CA LYS A 226 25.46 -12.98 -9.22
C LYS A 226 24.62 -13.03 -7.94
N LEU A 227 24.91 -13.98 -7.05
CA LEU A 227 24.31 -14.07 -5.73
C LEU A 227 24.55 -12.78 -4.94
N TYR A 228 25.77 -12.25 -4.91
CA TYR A 228 26.04 -11.01 -4.19
C TYR A 228 25.19 -9.84 -4.68
N ILE A 229 25.09 -9.63 -5.99
CA ILE A 229 24.26 -8.58 -6.58
C ILE A 229 22.76 -8.79 -6.25
N GLU A 230 22.29 -10.04 -6.27
CA GLU A 230 20.92 -10.38 -5.88
C GLU A 230 20.66 -10.04 -4.40
N LEU A 231 21.60 -10.38 -3.51
CA LEU A 231 21.52 -10.06 -2.09
C LEU A 231 21.51 -8.55 -1.86
N LEU A 232 22.37 -7.79 -2.55
CA LEU A 232 22.38 -6.32 -2.49
C LEU A 232 21.02 -5.73 -2.91
N SER A 233 20.40 -6.27 -3.97
CA SER A 233 19.06 -5.86 -4.43
C SER A 233 17.97 -6.13 -3.37
N ILE A 234 17.99 -7.32 -2.77
CA ILE A 234 17.03 -7.69 -1.71
C ILE A 234 17.17 -6.76 -0.50
N CYS A 235 18.42 -6.49 -0.09
CA CYS A 235 18.70 -5.64 1.05
C CYS A 235 18.40 -4.16 0.75
N ASP A 236 18.65 -3.66 -0.46
CA ASP A 236 18.19 -2.32 -0.86
C ASP A 236 16.66 -2.19 -0.78
N GLY A 237 15.93 -3.24 -1.17
CA GLY A 237 14.47 -3.32 -0.98
C GLY A 237 14.05 -3.31 0.50
N ARG A 238 14.81 -4.00 1.37
CA ARG A 238 14.63 -3.97 2.83
C ARG A 238 14.88 -2.56 3.35
N ASP A 239 15.98 -1.94 2.99
CA ASP A 239 16.40 -0.62 3.48
C ASP A 239 15.36 0.44 3.10
N LYS A 240 14.84 0.41 1.87
CA LYS A 240 13.72 1.26 1.44
C LYS A 240 12.43 1.03 2.24
N THR A 241 12.22 -0.18 2.75
CA THR A 241 11.03 -0.55 3.53
C THR A 241 11.19 -0.23 5.01
N ALA A 242 12.37 -0.49 5.58
CA ALA A 242 12.67 -0.37 7.01
C ALA A 242 13.13 1.04 7.39
N HIS A 243 13.85 1.73 6.51
CA HIS A 243 14.42 3.03 6.82
C HIS A 243 13.50 4.15 6.34
N HIS A 244 13.02 4.91 7.32
CA HIS A 244 12.34 6.19 7.11
C HIS A 244 13.19 7.30 7.73
N PRO A 245 14.40 7.56 7.19
CA PRO A 245 15.39 8.44 7.82
C PRO A 245 14.80 9.83 8.01
N PRO A 246 15.13 10.59 9.08
CA PRO A 246 14.73 11.99 9.26
C PRO A 246 15.05 12.89 8.05
N PRO A 247 14.53 14.13 7.97
CA PRO A 247 14.88 15.04 6.87
C PRO A 247 16.40 15.22 6.74
N HIS A 248 16.93 15.05 5.52
CA HIS A 248 18.35 15.27 5.22
C HIS A 248 18.62 16.77 5.03
N PHE A 249 19.52 17.34 5.83
CA PHE A 249 19.81 18.79 5.81
C PHE A 249 20.32 19.28 4.46
N GLU A 250 21.06 18.46 3.73
CA GLU A 250 21.60 18.74 2.39
C GLU A 250 20.50 19.13 1.39
N LYS A 251 19.26 18.65 1.59
CA LYS A 251 18.10 18.96 0.75
C LYS A 251 17.41 20.27 1.13
N HIS A 252 17.90 20.93 2.18
CA HIS A 252 17.32 22.12 2.80
C HIS A 252 18.38 23.20 3.01
N LEU A 253 19.36 23.29 2.11
CA LEU A 253 20.38 24.33 2.14
C LEU A 253 19.92 25.55 1.33
N ASP A 254 20.24 26.74 1.80
CA ASP A 254 20.16 27.95 1.01
C ASP A 254 21.39 28.09 0.07
N GLN A 255 21.40 29.18 -0.70
CA GLN A 255 22.47 29.48 -1.65
C GLN A 255 23.84 29.63 -0.96
N ASN A 256 23.87 29.94 0.33
CA ASN A 256 25.08 30.07 1.14
C ASN A 256 25.48 28.76 1.83
N LYS A 257 24.88 27.63 1.43
CA LYS A 257 25.06 26.30 2.05
C LYS A 257 24.64 26.26 3.53
N MET A 258 23.78 27.19 3.97
CA MET A 258 23.26 27.20 5.32
C MET A 258 21.91 26.50 5.38
N VAL A 259 21.66 25.73 6.45
CA VAL A 259 20.40 24.99 6.61
C VAL A 259 19.22 25.93 6.83
N LYS A 260 18.20 25.83 6.00
CA LYS A 260 16.90 26.47 6.13
C LYS A 260 16.00 25.71 7.10
N TRP A 261 16.07 26.07 8.37
CA TRP A 261 15.37 25.37 9.47
C TRP A 261 13.85 25.41 9.40
N SER A 262 13.27 26.40 8.72
CA SER A 262 11.84 26.46 8.41
C SER A 262 11.42 25.33 7.47
N GLU A 263 12.19 25.07 6.41
CA GLU A 263 11.91 23.98 5.47
C GLU A 263 12.07 22.60 6.14
N VAL A 264 13.07 22.46 7.02
CA VAL A 264 13.24 21.25 7.85
C VAL A 264 12.05 21.04 8.78
N TYR A 265 11.54 22.10 9.40
CA TYR A 265 10.35 22.07 10.25
C TYR A 265 9.10 21.64 9.46
N ASP A 266 8.92 22.18 8.26
CA ASP A 266 7.82 21.82 7.37
C ASP A 266 7.89 20.36 6.91
N ALA A 267 9.10 19.87 6.62
CA ALA A 267 9.32 18.45 6.32
C ALA A 267 8.94 17.55 7.50
N CYS A 268 9.28 17.95 8.73
CA CYS A 268 8.85 17.27 9.95
C CYS A 268 7.31 17.26 10.08
N ASN A 269 6.66 18.40 9.86
CA ASN A 269 5.20 18.50 9.92
C ASN A 269 4.50 17.68 8.82
N LYS A 270 5.06 17.63 7.63
CA LYS A 270 4.58 16.76 6.54
C LYS A 270 4.60 15.28 6.96
N ARG A 271 5.67 14.83 7.64
CA ARG A 271 5.76 13.47 8.16
C ARG A 271 4.72 13.19 9.25
N LYS A 272 4.55 14.09 10.22
CA LYS A 272 3.48 13.97 11.24
C LYS A 272 2.09 13.84 10.60
N ARG A 273 1.80 14.61 9.55
CA ARG A 273 0.54 14.49 8.78
C ARG A 273 0.41 13.13 8.10
N ASN A 274 1.49 12.58 7.56
CA ASN A 274 1.49 11.24 6.96
C ASN A 274 1.20 10.15 8.01
N TYR A 275 1.85 10.18 9.17
CA TYR A 275 1.57 9.22 10.25
C TYR A 275 0.13 9.35 10.78
N ARG A 276 -0.41 10.57 10.88
CA ARG A 276 -1.84 10.77 11.21
C ARG A 276 -2.76 10.09 10.18
N LYS A 277 -2.43 10.14 8.89
CA LYS A 277 -3.19 9.42 7.85
C LYS A 277 -3.09 7.91 8.02
N LEU A 278 -1.94 7.37 8.43
CA LEU A 278 -1.77 5.94 8.71
C LEU A 278 -2.62 5.50 9.92
N MET A 279 -2.63 6.30 10.98
CA MET A 279 -3.45 6.08 12.17
C MET A 279 -4.95 6.09 11.84
N ARG A 280 -5.43 7.09 11.08
CA ARG A 280 -6.84 7.15 10.61
C ARG A 280 -7.25 5.95 9.75
N LYS A 281 -6.28 5.29 9.12
CA LYS A 281 -6.49 4.07 8.33
C LYS A 281 -6.36 2.79 9.16
N GLY A 282 -6.18 2.89 10.48
CA GLY A 282 -5.98 1.75 11.39
C GLY A 282 -4.66 1.02 11.18
N LYS A 283 -3.66 1.63 10.51
CA LYS A 283 -2.36 0.99 10.25
C LYS A 283 -1.38 1.09 11.41
N ILE A 284 -1.57 2.07 12.28
CA ILE A 284 -0.83 2.27 13.53
C ILE A 284 -1.82 2.70 14.60
N THR A 285 -1.50 2.43 15.86
CA THR A 285 -2.33 2.83 17.00
C THR A 285 -2.21 4.34 17.29
N GLN A 286 -3.13 4.86 18.11
CA GLN A 286 -3.06 6.22 18.61
C GLN A 286 -1.73 6.47 19.37
N ASP A 287 -1.31 5.51 20.20
CA ASP A 287 -0.10 5.62 21.01
C ASP A 287 1.16 5.60 20.13
N GLN A 288 1.20 4.74 19.12
CA GLN A 288 2.28 4.73 18.13
C GLN A 288 2.37 6.06 17.38
N TYR A 289 1.23 6.65 16.99
CA TYR A 289 1.20 7.98 16.39
C TYR A 289 1.71 9.07 17.35
N ALA A 290 1.27 9.03 18.62
CA ALA A 290 1.72 9.97 19.64
C ALA A 290 3.24 9.89 19.85
N LEU A 291 3.79 8.67 19.88
CA LEU A 291 5.23 8.43 19.98
C LEU A 291 5.98 8.94 18.75
N PHE A 292 5.51 8.68 17.53
CA PHE A 292 6.10 9.24 16.31
C PHE A 292 6.15 10.77 16.35
N ARG A 293 5.08 11.41 16.83
CA ARG A 293 5.05 12.88 16.97
C ARG A 293 6.12 13.35 17.96
N LYS A 294 6.17 12.75 19.15
CA LYS A 294 7.16 13.06 20.19
C LYS A 294 8.58 12.87 19.67
N ALA A 295 8.87 11.77 18.97
CA ALA A 295 10.18 11.49 18.39
C ALA A 295 10.60 12.51 17.34
N ILE A 296 9.70 12.92 16.45
CA ILE A 296 9.97 13.96 15.44
C ILE A 296 10.22 15.32 16.11
N ASP A 297 9.43 15.67 17.12
CA ASP A 297 9.61 16.91 17.88
C ASP A 297 10.94 16.93 18.64
N ALA A 298 11.29 15.83 19.29
CA ALA A 298 12.55 15.65 19.98
C ALA A 298 13.74 15.77 19.01
N TRP A 299 13.68 15.08 17.86
CA TRP A 299 14.71 15.18 16.82
C TRP A 299 14.93 16.64 16.39
N TYR A 300 13.87 17.37 16.04
CA TYR A 300 14.00 18.77 15.63
C TYR A 300 14.57 19.66 16.75
N LYS A 301 14.12 19.45 17.99
CA LYS A 301 14.61 20.18 19.17
C LYS A 301 16.09 19.96 19.41
N VAL A 302 16.58 18.71 19.34
CA VAL A 302 18.00 18.38 19.55
C VAL A 302 18.88 19.11 18.54
N TYR A 303 18.56 19.04 17.26
CA TYR A 303 19.39 19.67 16.21
C TYR A 303 19.37 21.20 16.28
N THR A 304 18.22 21.81 16.58
CA THR A 304 18.14 23.28 16.75
C THR A 304 18.83 23.75 18.04
N TYR A 305 18.81 22.96 19.11
CA TYR A 305 19.54 23.23 20.34
C TYR A 305 21.06 23.14 20.15
N LEU A 306 21.56 22.07 19.51
CA LEU A 306 22.98 21.91 19.21
C LEU A 306 23.51 23.05 18.34
N LYS A 307 22.72 23.51 17.35
CA LYS A 307 23.04 24.71 16.58
C LYS A 307 23.18 25.96 17.47
N LYS A 308 22.26 26.17 18.41
CA LYS A 308 22.33 27.32 19.34
C LYS A 308 23.59 27.24 20.22
N ARG A 309 23.90 26.06 20.77
CA ARG A 309 25.14 25.85 21.54
C ARG A 309 26.40 26.13 20.74
N ALA A 310 26.47 25.63 19.50
CA ALA A 310 27.61 25.87 18.60
C ALA A 310 27.80 27.36 18.32
N LYS A 311 26.71 28.13 18.14
CA LYS A 311 26.78 29.58 17.98
C LYS A 311 27.25 30.31 19.26
N GLN A 312 27.03 29.71 20.43
CA GLN A 312 27.32 30.31 21.74
C GLN A 312 28.67 29.87 22.33
N ASN A 313 29.46 29.03 21.65
CA ASN A 313 30.73 28.47 22.14
C ASN A 313 30.66 27.93 23.59
N LEU A 314 29.53 27.31 23.95
CA LEU A 314 29.31 26.85 25.32
C LEU A 314 30.28 25.69 25.66
N PRO A 315 30.96 25.74 26.81
CA PRO A 315 31.89 24.69 27.23
C PRO A 315 31.18 23.33 27.31
N ALA A 316 31.94 22.25 27.05
CA ALA A 316 31.41 20.90 27.17
C ALA A 316 30.78 20.70 28.55
N PRO A 317 29.57 20.10 28.64
CA PRO A 317 28.99 19.80 29.93
C PRO A 317 29.95 18.90 30.71
N THR A 318 30.30 19.29 31.93
CA THR A 318 31.06 18.47 32.86
C THR A 318 30.29 17.19 33.14
N ILE A 319 30.99 16.04 33.18
CA ILE A 319 30.40 14.78 33.64
C ILE A 319 30.12 14.99 35.15
N PRO A 320 28.85 15.00 35.59
CA PRO A 320 28.55 15.19 36.99
C PRO A 320 28.94 13.94 37.77
N ASP A 321 29.57 14.11 38.93
CA ASP A 321 29.62 13.05 39.94
C ASP A 321 28.17 12.68 40.27
N SER A 322 27.82 11.40 40.11
CA SER A 322 26.42 10.96 39.93
C SER A 322 25.94 10.04 41.06
N PRO A 323 25.92 10.46 42.34
CA PRO A 323 25.34 9.67 43.41
C PRO A 323 23.84 9.47 43.16
N TYR A 324 23.29 8.32 43.60
CA TYR A 324 21.85 8.09 43.58
C TYR A 324 21.14 9.08 44.51
N GLN A 325 19.99 9.60 44.07
CA GLN A 325 19.09 10.44 44.86
C GLN A 325 17.67 9.91 44.64
N GLU A 326 16.84 9.92 45.69
CA GLU A 326 15.41 9.64 45.57
C GLU A 326 14.79 10.62 44.55
N GLY A 327 13.95 10.15 43.64
CA GLY A 327 13.42 10.98 42.56
C GLY A 327 14.26 11.05 41.29
N LYS A 328 15.55 10.64 41.33
CA LYS A 328 16.51 10.86 40.24
C LYS A 328 16.15 10.13 38.93
N TRP A 329 15.45 9.01 39.03
CA TRP A 329 15.11 8.15 37.89
C TRP A 329 13.60 7.96 37.74
N ASP A 330 12.79 8.75 38.45
CA ASP A 330 11.33 8.67 38.44
C ASP A 330 10.73 9.02 37.06
N ASP A 331 11.53 9.62 36.18
CA ASP A 331 11.18 9.87 34.79
C ASP A 331 11.44 8.68 33.85
N ILE A 332 12.17 7.66 34.33
CA ILE A 332 12.55 6.44 33.59
C ILE A 332 11.78 5.19 34.08
N LEU A 333 11.29 5.21 35.32
CA LEU A 333 10.46 4.17 35.96
C LEU A 333 8.97 4.50 35.83
#